data_AF-A0A0C3Q4G8-F1
#
_entry.id   AF-A0A0C3Q4G8-F1
#
_cell.length_a   1.000
_cell.length_b   1.000
_cell.length_c   1.000
_cell.angle_alpha   90.00
_cell.angle_beta   90.00
_cell.angle_gamma   90.00
#
_symmetry.space_group_name_H-M   'P 1'
#
loop_
_entity.id
_entity.type
_entity.pdbx_description
1 polymer ?
#
loop_
_entity_poly.entity_id
_entity_poly.type
_entity_poly.pdbx_seq_one_letter_code
_entity_poly.pdbx_strand_id
1 'polypeptide(L)'
;LVLEDLLYVLMGIPGTYITVHPSYDPEVSGDGVQYAPNPSLDPSLRDLVQRILPLATYYTAICAFIENRSALECGLVNHALCASIREMLNKDYLTLLAQLEHQFNTAPAFSLQKLWFYVH
;
A
#
# COMPACT_ATOMS: atom_id res chain seq x y z
N LEU A 1 -13.69 8.15 -6.01
CA LEU A 1 -12.59 8.90 -6.65
C LEU A 1 -11.34 8.87 -5.78
N VAL A 2 -11.03 9.86 -4.91
CA VAL A 2 -9.75 9.83 -4.14
C VAL A 2 -9.62 8.63 -3.19
N LEU A 3 -10.71 8.22 -2.55
CA LEU A 3 -10.71 7.07 -1.64
C LEU A 3 -10.49 5.73 -2.37
N GLU A 4 -11.11 5.60 -3.54
CA GLU A 4 -10.93 4.45 -4.44
C GLU A 4 -9.49 4.39 -4.97
N ASP A 5 -8.96 5.54 -5.39
CA ASP A 5 -7.55 5.70 -5.77
C ASP A 5 -6.60 5.28 -4.64
N LEU A 6 -6.93 5.63 -3.39
CA LEU A 6 -6.15 5.25 -2.22
C LEU A 6 -6.20 3.73 -1.95
N LEU A 7 -7.35 3.08 -2.15
CA LEU A 7 -7.45 1.62 -2.02
C LEU A 7 -6.57 0.91 -3.05
N TYR A 8 -6.52 1.40 -4.29
CA TYR A 8 -5.60 0.89 -5.32
C TYR A 8 -4.14 1.09 -4.94
N VAL A 9 -3.79 2.26 -4.43
CA VAL A 9 -2.42 2.55 -3.98
C VAL A 9 -1.99 1.67 -2.82
N LEU A 10 -2.90 1.36 -1.89
CA LEU A 10 -2.63 0.41 -0.80
C LEU A 10 -2.36 -1.01 -1.32
N MET A 11 -2.86 -1.38 -2.50
CA MET A 11 -2.51 -2.63 -3.18
C MET A 11 -1.23 -2.53 -4.03
N GLY A 12 -0.53 -1.39 -3.99
CA GLY A 12 0.68 -1.14 -4.78
C GLY A 12 0.41 -0.64 -6.21
N ILE A 13 -0.84 -0.37 -6.57
CA ILE A 13 -1.23 0.08 -7.93
C ILE A 13 -1.29 1.61 -7.96
N PRO A 14 -0.50 2.29 -8.81
CA PRO A 14 -0.57 3.74 -8.90
C PRO A 14 -1.94 4.19 -9.44
N GLY A 15 -2.49 5.23 -8.82
CA GLY A 15 -3.79 5.80 -9.18
C GLY A 15 -3.68 7.05 -10.06
N THR A 16 -4.81 7.71 -10.27
CA THR A 16 -4.94 8.97 -11.03
C THR A 16 -4.67 10.19 -10.16
N TYR A 17 -5.05 10.15 -8.88
CA TYR A 17 -4.89 11.25 -7.93
C TYR A 17 -3.66 11.07 -7.04
N ILE A 18 -3.21 9.83 -6.86
CA ILE A 18 -2.06 9.46 -6.07
C ILE A 18 -1.12 8.69 -6.99
N THR A 19 -0.05 9.35 -7.40
CA THR A 19 0.92 8.82 -8.35
C THR A 19 2.22 8.46 -7.65
N VAL A 20 3.11 7.76 -8.34
CA VAL A 20 4.48 7.58 -7.88
C VAL A 20 5.17 8.95 -7.78
N HIS A 21 5.94 9.15 -6.71
CA HIS A 21 6.69 10.37 -6.49
C HIS A 21 7.76 10.52 -7.59
N PRO A 22 7.92 11.70 -8.21
CA PRO A 22 8.83 11.87 -9.35
C PRO A 22 10.31 11.66 -9.00
N SER A 23 10.66 11.70 -7.72
CA SER A 23 12.01 11.37 -7.23
C SER A 23 12.20 9.90 -6.87
N TYR A 24 11.17 9.06 -7.04
CA TYR A 24 11.30 7.63 -6.81
C TYR A 24 12.04 6.99 -7.98
N ASP A 25 13.20 6.43 -7.65
CA ASP A 25 14.03 5.68 -8.59
C ASP A 25 14.04 4.20 -8.15
N PRO A 26 13.39 3.29 -8.90
CA PRO A 26 13.28 1.87 -8.51
C PRO A 26 14.64 1.16 -8.49
N GLU A 27 15.63 1.67 -9.22
CA GLU A 27 16.98 1.11 -9.27
C GLU A 27 17.86 1.52 -8.07
N VAL A 28 17.52 2.64 -7.41
CA VAL A 28 18.29 3.22 -6.30
C VAL A 28 17.60 2.99 -4.95
N SER A 29 16.27 2.90 -4.95
CA SER A 29 15.44 2.87 -3.76
C SER A 29 14.94 1.46 -3.46
N GLY A 30 15.68 0.72 -2.62
CA GLY A 30 15.22 -0.57 -2.07
C GLY A 30 14.10 -0.45 -1.04
N ASP A 31 13.63 0.76 -0.76
CA ASP A 31 12.72 1.13 0.34
C ASP A 31 11.21 1.10 -0.05
N GLY A 32 10.88 0.58 -1.23
CA GLY A 32 9.50 0.54 -1.75
C GLY A 32 9.08 1.79 -2.50
N VAL A 33 7.93 1.71 -3.17
CA VAL A 33 7.42 2.77 -4.05
C VAL A 33 6.98 3.96 -3.21
N GLN A 34 7.59 5.11 -3.44
CA GLN A 34 7.15 6.36 -2.82
C GLN A 34 5.98 6.94 -3.60
N TYR A 35 4.86 7.16 -2.93
CA TYR A 35 3.66 7.76 -3.53
C TYR A 35 3.52 9.23 -3.14
N ALA A 36 2.91 10.03 -4.02
CA ALA A 36 2.65 11.45 -3.84
C ALA A 36 1.21 11.78 -4.24
N PRO A 37 0.44 12.49 -3.37
CA PRO A 37 -0.89 12.97 -3.74
C PRO A 37 -0.80 14.17 -4.68
N ASN A 38 -1.76 14.30 -5.59
CA ASN A 38 -1.82 15.42 -6.53
C ASN A 38 -1.97 16.77 -5.77
N PRO A 39 -1.15 17.78 -6.11
CA PRO A 39 -1.20 19.10 -5.46
C PRO A 39 -2.49 19.89 -5.71
N SER A 40 -3.39 19.40 -6.56
CA SER A 40 -4.71 19.98 -6.82
C SER A 40 -5.80 19.49 -5.85
N LEU A 41 -5.49 18.50 -5.00
CA LEU A 41 -6.41 17.97 -3.99
C LEU A 41 -6.65 18.97 -2.85
N ASP A 42 -7.83 18.89 -2.23
CA ASP A 42 -8.14 19.66 -1.01
C ASP A 42 -7.05 19.44 0.06
N PRO A 43 -6.57 20.50 0.74
CA PRO A 43 -5.49 20.40 1.72
C PRO A 43 -5.78 19.40 2.85
N SER A 44 -7.04 19.32 3.29
CA SER A 44 -7.47 18.46 4.39
C SER A 44 -7.43 16.98 3.99
N LEU A 45 -7.87 16.68 2.77
CA LEU A 45 -7.81 15.33 2.21
C LEU A 45 -6.37 14.91 1.96
N ARG A 46 -5.54 15.83 1.48
CA ARG A 46 -4.12 15.59 1.23
C ARG A 46 -3.37 15.22 2.50
N ASP A 47 -3.59 15.93 3.60
CA ASP A 47 -2.94 15.61 4.88
C ASP A 47 -3.29 14.18 5.34
N LEU A 48 -4.56 13.81 5.28
CA LEU A 48 -5.00 12.45 5.64
C LEU A 48 -4.40 11.38 4.71
N VAL A 49 -4.43 11.60 3.40
CA VAL A 49 -3.83 10.68 2.42
C VAL A 49 -2.33 10.53 2.69
N GLN A 50 -1.62 11.63 2.93
CA GLN A 50 -0.18 11.63 3.19
C GLN A 50 0.20 10.86 4.46
N ARG A 51 -0.69 10.77 5.45
CA ARG A 51 -0.50 9.92 6.64
C ARG A 51 -0.67 8.42 6.34
N ILE A 52 -1.45 8.07 5.31
CA ILE A 52 -1.75 6.68 4.93
C ILE A 52 -0.75 6.15 3.90
N LEU A 53 -0.18 7.01 3.05
CA LEU A 53 0.77 6.63 1.99
C LEU A 53 2.00 5.82 2.45
N PRO A 54 2.57 6.03 3.64
CA PRO A 54 3.66 5.20 4.13
C PRO A 54 3.30 3.71 4.19
N LEU A 55 2.02 3.37 4.42
CA LEU A 55 1.57 1.99 4.45
C LEU A 55 1.69 1.31 3.08
N ALA A 56 1.34 2.00 2.00
CA ALA A 56 1.53 1.52 0.63
C ALA A 56 3.02 1.37 0.28
N THR A 57 3.85 2.29 0.79
CA THR A 57 5.31 2.23 0.62
C THR A 57 5.88 0.99 1.30
N TYR A 58 5.49 0.72 2.56
CA TYR A 58 5.92 -0.49 3.27
C TYR A 58 5.43 -1.77 2.60
N TYR A 59 4.18 -1.80 2.14
CA TYR A 59 3.65 -2.95 1.42
C TYR A 59 4.51 -3.29 0.18
N THR A 60 4.77 -2.29 -0.66
CA THR A 60 5.60 -2.48 -1.87
C THR A 60 7.06 -2.82 -1.54
N ALA A 61 7.63 -2.25 -0.47
CA ALA A 61 8.97 -2.60 0.02
C ALA A 61 9.06 -4.07 0.44
N ILE A 62 8.07 -4.55 1.19
CA ILE A 62 8.03 -5.95 1.66
C ILE A 62 7.83 -6.90 0.46
N CYS A 63 6.97 -6.55 -0.49
CA CYS A 63 6.82 -7.32 -1.73
C CYS A 63 8.15 -7.43 -2.49
N ALA A 64 8.83 -6.31 -2.72
CA ALA A 64 10.15 -6.30 -3.36
C ALA A 64 11.19 -7.10 -2.58
N PHE A 65 11.17 -7.05 -1.25
CA PHE A 65 12.03 -7.86 -0.40
C PHE A 65 11.77 -9.36 -0.61
N ILE A 66 10.51 -9.79 -0.59
CA ILE A 66 10.13 -11.20 -0.79
C ILE A 66 10.57 -11.67 -2.18
N GLU A 67 10.38 -10.86 -3.21
CA GLU A 67 10.78 -11.19 -4.58
C GLU A 67 12.30 -11.32 -4.70
N ASN A 68 13.07 -10.37 -4.15
CA ASN A 68 14.52 -10.36 -4.25
C ASN A 68 15.20 -11.44 -3.37
N ARG A 69 14.60 -11.77 -2.23
CA ARG A 69 15.15 -12.75 -1.26
C ARG A 69 14.60 -14.18 -1.39
N SER A 70 13.68 -14.41 -2.32
CA SER A 70 13.23 -15.77 -2.69
C SER A 70 14.17 -16.48 -3.67
N ALA A 71 15.28 -15.85 -4.08
CA ALA A 71 16.31 -16.50 -4.88
C ALA A 71 16.85 -17.75 -4.17
N LEU A 72 17.12 -18.82 -4.92
CA LEU A 72 17.62 -20.11 -4.41
C LEU A 72 18.89 -19.98 -3.55
N GLU A 73 19.62 -18.89 -3.75
CA GLU A 73 20.89 -18.54 -3.11
C GLU A 73 20.72 -18.07 -1.65
N CYS A 74 19.51 -17.71 -1.24
CA CYS A 74 19.22 -17.10 0.06
C CYS A 74 19.04 -18.07 1.24
N GLY A 75 19.10 -19.39 0.99
CA GLY A 75 19.03 -20.43 2.03
C GLY A 75 17.63 -20.66 2.63
N LEU A 76 17.45 -21.82 3.27
CA LEU A 76 16.13 -22.31 3.73
C LEU A 76 15.46 -21.42 4.78
N VAL A 77 16.22 -20.77 5.66
CA VAL A 77 15.66 -19.88 6.70
C VAL A 77 15.05 -18.63 6.06
N ASN A 78 15.71 -18.04 5.07
CA ASN A 78 15.19 -16.86 4.39
C ASN A 78 13.95 -17.20 3.55
N HIS A 79 13.94 -18.38 2.93
CA HIS A 79 12.77 -18.90 2.21
C HIS A 79 11.58 -19.11 3.14
N ALA A 80 11.80 -19.70 4.32
CA ALA A 80 10.75 -19.88 5.33
C ALA A 80 10.22 -18.53 5.83
N LEU A 81 11.11 -17.57 6.10
CA LEU A 81 10.72 -16.21 6.50
C LEU A 81 9.87 -15.53 5.42
N CYS A 82 10.32 -15.56 4.16
CA CYS A 82 9.58 -14.98 3.02
C CYS A 82 8.20 -15.63 2.86
N ALA A 83 8.10 -16.96 3.03
CA ALA A 83 6.83 -17.68 2.96
C ALA A 83 5.86 -17.24 4.06
N SER A 84 6.34 -17.11 5.31
CA SER A 84 5.51 -16.64 6.43
C SER A 84 5.06 -15.19 6.26
N ILE A 85 5.94 -14.29 5.82
CA ILE A 85 5.57 -12.88 5.58
C ILE A 85 4.54 -12.80 4.44
N ARG A 86 4.76 -13.56 3.35
CA ARG A 86 3.81 -13.62 2.24
C ARG A 86 2.44 -14.13 2.68
N GLU A 87 2.40 -15.13 3.55
CA GLU A 87 1.14 -15.63 4.10
C GLU A 87 0.41 -14.54 4.92
N MET A 88 1.11 -13.84 5.82
CA MET A 88 0.55 -12.75 6.62
C MET A 88 0.02 -11.60 5.73
N LEU A 89 0.78 -11.19 4.72
CA LEU A 89 0.33 -10.15 3.77
C LEU A 89 -0.93 -10.56 3.03
N ASN A 90 -1.03 -11.81 2.58
CA ASN A 90 -2.22 -12.27 1.84
C ASN A 90 -3.42 -12.48 2.75
N LYS A 91 -3.22 -13.07 3.94
CA LYS A 91 -4.32 -13.42 4.85
C LYS A 91 -4.84 -12.23 5.63
N ASP A 92 -3.96 -11.38 6.16
CA ASP A 92 -4.39 -10.31 7.05
C ASP A 92 -4.58 -9.01 6.27
N TYR A 93 -3.55 -8.59 5.50
CA TYR A 93 -3.57 -7.29 4.83
C TYR A 93 -4.52 -7.24 3.62
N LEU A 94 -4.41 -8.17 2.68
CA LEU A 94 -5.30 -8.17 1.51
C LEU A 94 -6.76 -8.47 1.88
N THR A 95 -7.00 -9.31 2.88
CA THR A 95 -8.36 -9.54 3.40
C THR A 95 -8.94 -8.27 4.00
N LEU A 96 -8.16 -7.52 4.80
CA LEU A 96 -8.60 -6.23 5.34
C LEU A 96 -8.94 -5.25 4.21
N LEU A 97 -8.09 -5.13 3.19
CA LEU A 97 -8.35 -4.26 2.04
C LEU A 97 -9.62 -4.69 1.27
N ALA A 98 -9.83 -5.98 1.05
CA ALA A 98 -11.04 -6.49 0.40
C ALA A 98 -12.31 -6.17 1.22
N GLN A 99 -12.23 -6.27 2.55
CA GLN A 99 -13.33 -5.87 3.44
C GLN A 99 -13.60 -4.37 3.38
N LEU A 100 -12.55 -3.54 3.34
CA LEU A 100 -12.68 -2.08 3.21
C LEU A 100 -13.26 -1.69 1.85
N GLU A 101 -12.84 -2.35 0.76
CA GLU A 101 -13.40 -2.14 -0.57
C GLU A 101 -14.89 -2.55 -0.63
N HIS A 102 -15.26 -3.66 0.01
CA HIS A 102 -16.66 -4.05 0.14
C HIS A 102 -17.47 -3.01 0.92
N GLN A 103 -16.94 -2.50 2.04
CA GLN A 103 -17.60 -1.44 2.81
C GLN A 103 -17.72 -0.14 2.02
N PHE A 104 -16.71 0.22 1.23
CA PHE A 104 -16.77 1.38 0.35
C PHE A 104 -17.89 1.25 -0.70
N ASN A 105 -18.06 0.07 -1.29
CA ASN A 105 -19.10 -0.17 -2.29
C ASN A 105 -20.52 -0.31 -1.71
N THR A 106 -20.64 -0.82 -0.47
CA THR A 106 -21.95 -1.12 0.13
C THR A 106 -22.45 -0.03 1.07
N ALA A 107 -21.56 0.71 1.74
CA ALA A 107 -21.91 1.70 2.74
C ALA A 107 -21.75 3.14 2.19
N PRO A 108 -22.85 3.88 1.99
CA PRO A 108 -22.78 5.27 1.52
C PRO A 108 -22.13 6.24 2.53
N ALA A 109 -21.91 5.80 3.78
CA ALA A 109 -21.28 6.57 4.85
C ALA A 109 -19.81 6.17 5.09
N PHE A 110 -19.18 5.45 4.16
CA PHE A 110 -17.75 5.16 4.25
C PHE A 110 -16.94 6.41 3.91
N SER A 111 -16.09 6.84 4.84
CA SER A 111 -15.30 8.06 4.73
C SER A 111 -13.81 7.76 4.88
N LEU A 112 -12.97 8.67 4.39
CA LEU A 112 -11.52 8.54 4.45
C LEU A 112 -11.00 8.48 5.90
N GLN A 113 -11.72 9.10 6.84
CA GLN A 113 -11.43 9.02 8.28
C GLN A 113 -11.70 7.63 8.85
N LYS A 114 -12.77 6.95 8.42
CA LYS A 114 -13.03 5.57 8.81
C LYS A 114 -11.98 4.64 8.25
N LEU A 115 -11.58 4.83 6.99
CA LEU A 115 -10.48 4.08 6.40
C LEU A 115 -9.22 4.24 7.26
N TRP A 116 -8.80 5.47 7.54
CA TRP A 116 -7.66 5.74 8.42
C TRP A 116 -7.76 5.03 9.79
N PHE A 117 -8.93 5.04 10.42
CA PHE A 117 -9.17 4.35 11.69
C PHE A 117 -8.99 2.83 11.61
N TYR A 118 -9.31 2.19 10.48
CA TYR A 118 -9.16 0.75 10.32
C TYR A 118 -7.73 0.31 9.98
N VAL A 119 -6.91 1.20 9.41
CA VAL A 119 -5.51 0.90 9.03
C VAL A 119 -4.47 1.44 10.01
N HIS A 120 -4.87 2.22 11.02
CA HIS A 120 -4.02 2.69 12.11
C HIS A 120 -4.09 1.75 13.32
#